data_AF-A0A3C1CEN7-F1
#
_entry.id   AF-A0A3C1CEN7-F1
#
_cell.length_a   1.000
_cell.length_b   1.000
_cell.length_c   1.000
_cell.angle_alpha   90.00
_cell.angle_beta   90.00
_cell.angle_gamma   90.00
#
_symmetry.space_group_name_H-M   'P 1'
#
loop_
_entity.id
_entity.type
_entity.pdbx_description
1 polymer ?
#
loop_
_entity_poly.entity_id
_entity_poly.type
_entity_poly.pdbx_seq_one_letter_code
_entity_poly.pdbx_strand_id
1 'polypeptide(L)' 'AGVMGGASTEISEATTRVLLEAAYFTPMAVARTSKRLGLRTEASARFERG' A
#
# COMPACT_ATOMS: atom_id res chain seq x y z
N ALA A 1 -4.55 -3.17 2.59
CA ALA A 1 -3.08 -3.26 2.64
C ALA A 1 -2.55 -3.48 1.23
N GLY A 2 -1.31 -3.06 0.94
CA GLY A 2 -0.71 -3.18 -0.39
C GLY A 2 -1.23 -2.21 -1.47
N VAL A 3 -1.92 -1.12 -1.10
CA VAL A 3 -2.44 -0.11 -2.05
C VAL A 3 -1.76 1.24 -1.84
N MET A 4 -1.97 1.85 -0.67
CA MET A 4 -1.42 3.15 -0.30
C MET A 4 -1.26 3.22 1.22
N GLY A 5 -0.28 3.99 1.70
CA GLY A 5 -0.11 4.29 3.12
C GLY A 5 -1.15 5.29 3.62
N GLY A 6 -1.29 5.41 4.94
CA GLY A 6 -2.15 6.42 5.57
C GLY A 6 -1.35 7.67 5.93
N ALA A 7 -1.98 8.85 5.77
CA ALA A 7 -1.36 10.15 6.06
C ALA A 7 -0.89 10.29 7.52
N SER A 8 -1.65 9.76 8.49
CA SER A 8 -1.25 9.79 9.91
C SER A 8 -0.02 8.92 10.25
N THR A 9 0.42 8.07 9.31
CA THR A 9 1.49 7.09 9.51
C THR A 9 2.64 7.26 8.52
N GLU A 10 2.60 8.30 7.68
CA GLU A 10 3.67 8.58 6.73
C GLU A 10 4.92 9.12 7.43
N ILE A 11 6.07 8.97 6.78
CA ILE A 11 7.32 9.55 7.26
C ILE A 11 7.24 11.08 7.10
N SER A 12 7.65 11.81 8.13
CA SER A 12 7.77 13.26 8.13
C SER A 12 9.20 13.67 8.51
N GLU A 13 9.49 14.98 8.47
CA GLU A 13 10.79 15.52 8.89
C GLU A 13 11.13 15.22 10.36
N ALA A 14 10.12 15.02 11.22
CA ALA A 14 10.33 14.69 12.63
C ALA A 14 10.54 13.18 12.87
N THR A 15 10.41 12.33 11.86
CA THR A 15 10.49 10.87 12.02
C THR A 15 11.93 10.42 12.29
N THR A 16 12.19 9.89 13.49
CA THR A 16 13.52 9.37 13.90
C THR A 16 13.57 7.86 14.04
N ARG A 17 12.42 7.18 13.96
CA ARG A 17 12.29 5.72 14.03
C ARG A 17 11.32 5.24 12.97
N VAL A 18 11.66 4.13 12.32
CA VAL A 18 10.87 3.55 11.22
C VAL A 18 10.56 2.08 11.47
N LEU A 19 9.43 1.62 10.94
CA LEU A 19 9.07 0.22 10.82
C LEU A 19 9.02 -0.13 9.34
N LEU A 20 9.67 -1.23 8.95
CA LEU A 20 9.64 -1.73 7.57
C LEU A 20 8.62 -2.87 7.48
N GLU A 21 7.69 -2.77 6.53
CA GLU A 21 6.71 -3.82 6.22
C GLU A 21 7.08 -4.51 4.90
N ALA A 22 7.15 -5.84 4.92
CA ALA A 22 7.29 -6.68 3.73
C ALA A 22 6.30 -7.84 3.84
N ALA A 23 5.33 -7.88 2.93
CA ALA A 23 4.22 -8.82 3.00
C ALA A 23 3.76 -9.24 1.59
N TYR A 24 3.11 -10.39 1.52
CA TYR A 24 2.40 -10.86 0.32
C TYR A 24 0.90 -10.71 0.53
N PHE A 25 0.22 -10.00 -0.38
CA PHE A 25 -1.21 -9.78 -0.33
C PHE A 25 -1.92 -10.53 -1.44
N THR A 26 -3.12 -11.05 -1.16
CA THR A 26 -3.94 -11.73 -2.17
C THR A 26 -4.26 -10.77 -3.33
N PRO A 27 -3.87 -11.08 -4.58
CA PRO A 27 -4.01 -10.16 -5.71
C PRO A 27 -5.44 -9.63 -5.92
N MET A 28 -6.45 -10.51 -5.80
CA MET A 28 -7.87 -10.13 -5.94
C MET A 28 -8.36 -9.16 -4.85
N ALA A 29 -7.78 -9.21 -3.64
CA ALA A 29 -8.15 -8.28 -2.57
C ALA A 29 -7.59 -6.88 -2.85
N VAL A 30 -6.36 -6.80 -3.36
CA VAL A 30 -5.71 -5.54 -3.77
C VAL A 30 -6.46 -4.93 -4.96
N ALA A 31 -6.74 -5.71 -6.01
CA ALA A 31 -7.48 -5.26 -7.19
C ALA A 31 -8.83 -4.62 -6.85
N ARG A 32 -9.64 -5.30 -6.02
CA ARG A 32 -10.94 -4.80 -5.59
C ARG A 32 -10.83 -3.51 -4.80
N THR A 33 -9.84 -3.41 -3.92
CA THR A 33 -9.66 -2.24 -3.05
C THR A 33 -9.16 -1.04 -3.83
N SER A 34 -8.13 -1.22 -4.67
CA SER A 34 -7.58 -0.23 -5.59
C SER A 34 -8.67 0.37 -6.48
N LYS A 35 -9.47 -0.47 -7.14
CA LYS A 35 -10.59 -0.04 -7.99
C LYS A 35 -11.69 0.69 -7.20
N ARG A 36 -12.09 0.16 -6.04
CA ARG A 36 -13.15 0.76 -5.21
C ARG A 36 -12.79 2.17 -4.73
N LEU A 37 -11.52 2.40 -4.39
CA LEU A 37 -11.05 3.69 -3.89
C LEU A 37 -10.56 4.62 -5.00
N GLY A 38 -10.48 4.14 -6.25
CA GLY A 38 -9.89 4.91 -7.36
C GLY A 38 -8.39 5.17 -7.19
N LEU A 39 -7.70 4.38 -6.35
CA LEU A 39 -6.30 4.58 -5.99
C LEU A 39 -5.42 3.57 -6.69
N ARG A 40 -4.99 3.91 -7.91
CA ARG A 40 -4.04 3.10 -8.67
C ARG A 40 -2.61 3.56 -8.38
N THR A 41 -1.82 2.68 -7.75
CA THR A 41 -0.41 2.92 -7.43
C THR A 41 0.48 1.84 -8.04
N GLU A 42 1.78 2.12 -8.17
CA GLU A 42 2.78 1.13 -8.58
C GLU A 42 2.80 -0.10 -7.65
N ALA A 43 2.66 0.09 -6.33
CA ALA A 43 2.57 -1.01 -5.37
C ALA A 43 1.35 -1.89 -5.63
N SER A 44 0.16 -1.28 -5.79
CA SER A 44 -1.07 -2.03 -6.11
C SER A 44 -0.94 -2.81 -7.42
N ALA A 45 -0.26 -2.24 -8.43
CA ALA A 45 -0.10 -2.87 -9.74
C ALA A 45 0.79 -4.12 -9.69
N ARG A 46 1.82 -4.10 -8.83
CA ARG A 46 2.68 -5.26 -8.59
C ARG A 46 1.92 -6.36 -7.87
N PHE A 47 1.26 -6.05 -6.75
CA PHE A 47 0.51 -7.05 -5.99
C PHE A 47 -0.68 -7.64 -6.73
N GLU A 48 -1.29 -6.92 -7.67
CA GLU A 48 -2.36 -7.45 -8.52
C GLU A 48 -1.88 -8.49 -9.55
N ARG A 49 -0.60 -8.44 -9.94
CA ARG A 49 -0.02 -9.36 -10.93
C ARG A 49 0.63 -10.60 -10.31
N GLY A 50 0.88 -10.56 -8.99
CA GLY A 50 1.63 -11.59 -8.27
C GLY A 50 3.12 -11.33 -8.38
#